data_AF-A0A1W2E7I9-F1
#
_entry.id   AF-A0A1W2E7I9-F1
#
_cell.length_a   1.000
_cell.length_b   1.000
_cell.length_c   1.000
_cell.angle_alpha   90.00
_cell.angle_beta   90.00
_cell.angle_gamma   90.00
#
_symmetry.space_group_name_H-M   'P 1'
#
loop_
_entity.id
_entity.type
_entity.pdbx_description
1 polymer ?
#
loop_
_entity_poly.entity_id
_entity_poly.type
_entity_poly.pdbx_seq_one_letter_code
_entity_poly.pdbx_strand_id
1 'polypeptide(L)' 'MTDEQIKQMVNRFLCWKLPPDFHPDAGIRFEPHVNPGCTYDHHRDGPTGTNLLTASQAEAMIRHLMDGLE' A
#
# COMPACT_ATOMS: atom_id res chain seq x y z
N MET A 1 -17.08 12.59 6.91
CA MET A 1 -17.00 11.41 6.00
C MET A 1 -17.87 10.29 6.55
N THR A 2 -18.61 9.55 5.72
CA THR A 2 -19.39 8.37 6.18
C THR A 2 -18.51 7.12 6.26
N ASP A 3 -18.90 6.13 7.06
CA ASP A 3 -18.18 4.85 7.13
C ASP A 3 -18.16 4.12 5.78
N GLU A 4 -19.21 4.27 4.95
CA GLU A 4 -19.23 3.68 3.62
C GLU A 4 -18.21 4.35 2.68
N GLN A 5 -18.02 5.67 2.77
CA GLN A 5 -16.95 6.36 2.03
C GLN A 5 -15.57 5.89 2.47
N ILE A 6 -15.34 5.71 3.78
CA ILE A 6 -14.07 5.19 4.32
C ILE A 6 -13.82 3.77 3.81
N LYS A 7 -14.84 2.90 3.84
CA LYS A 7 -14.75 1.54 3.31
C LYS A 7 -14.40 1.52 1.81
N GLN A 8 -15.00 2.41 1.03
CA GLN A 8 -14.66 2.56 -0.39
C GLN A 8 -13.20 2.98 -0.57
N MET A 9 -12.70 3.92 0.25
CA MET A 9 -11.29 4.34 0.22
C MET A 9 -10.34 3.19 0.58
N VAL A 10 -10.67 2.38 1.60
CA VAL A 10 -9.90 1.17 1.96
C VAL A 10 -9.82 0.21 0.78
N ASN A 11 -10.95 -0.10 0.14
CA ASN A 11 -10.98 -1.01 -1.00
C ASN A 11 -10.14 -0.49 -2.19
N ARG A 12 -10.17 0.83 -2.43
CA ARG A 12 -9.34 1.46 -3.45
C ARG A 12 -7.85 1.37 -3.10
N PHE A 13 -7.48 1.62 -1.85
CA PHE A 13 -6.10 1.53 -1.38
C PHE A 13 -5.54 0.11 -1.56
N LEU A 14 -6.29 -0.93 -1.19
CA LEU A 14 -5.81 -2.32 -1.27
C LEU A 14 -5.43 -2.74 -2.70
N CYS A 15 -6.09 -2.18 -3.71
CA CYS A 15 -5.81 -2.46 -5.12
C CYS A 15 -4.89 -1.42 -5.78
N TRP A 16 -4.43 -0.41 -5.05
CA TRP A 16 -3.58 0.65 -5.61
C TRP A 16 -2.14 0.17 -5.75
N LYS A 17 -1.58 0.26 -6.96
CA LYS A 17 -0.16 0.03 -7.24
C LYS A 17 0.63 1.26 -6.85
N LEU A 18 1.73 1.09 -6.10
CA LEU A 18 2.56 2.23 -5.74
C LEU A 18 3.17 2.91 -6.98
N PRO A 19 3.34 4.24 -6.94
CA PRO A 19 4.07 4.98 -7.96
C PRO A 19 5.51 4.50 -8.12
N PRO A 20 6.10 4.56 -9.33
CA PRO A 20 7.49 4.12 -9.57
C PRO A 20 8.55 4.88 -8.76
N ASP A 21 8.24 6.11 -8.35
CA ASP A 21 9.09 7.03 -7.60
C ASP A 21 8.80 7.02 -6.09
N PHE A 22 7.99 6.08 -5.60
CA PHE A 22 7.74 5.93 -4.17
C PHE A 22 9.03 5.59 -3.41
N HIS A 23 9.40 6.47 -2.46
CA HIS A 23 10.62 6.35 -1.66
C HIS A 23 10.31 6.54 -0.17
N PRO A 24 10.05 5.47 0.59
CA PRO A 24 9.73 5.58 2.00
C PRO A 24 10.98 5.98 2.81
N ASP A 25 10.75 6.68 3.93
CA ASP A 25 11.81 7.12 4.83
C ASP A 25 12.51 5.95 5.56
N ALA A 26 13.51 6.28 6.37
CA ALA A 26 14.28 5.35 7.20
C ALA A 26 15.09 4.29 6.42
N GLY A 27 15.46 4.59 5.17
CA GLY A 27 16.31 3.71 4.35
C GLY A 27 15.59 2.49 3.79
N ILE A 28 14.25 2.47 3.83
CA ILE A 28 13.45 1.40 3.25
C ILE A 28 13.46 1.53 1.72
N ARG A 29 13.75 0.44 1.01
CA ARG A 29 13.75 0.40 -0.46
C ARG A 29 13.08 -0.87 -0.96
N PHE A 30 12.34 -0.77 -2.07
CA PHE A 30 11.79 -1.91 -2.77
C PHE A 30 12.72 -2.38 -3.88
N GLU A 31 13.00 -3.67 -3.91
CA GLU A 31 13.65 -4.34 -5.04
C GLU A 31 12.60 -5.13 -5.81
N PRO A 32 12.36 -4.83 -7.10
CA PRO A 32 11.33 -5.49 -7.91
C PRO A 32 11.81 -6.86 -8.42
N HIS A 33 12.26 -7.71 -7.50
CA HIS A 33 12.87 -8.99 -7.81
C HIS A 33 12.46 -10.03 -6.77
N VAL A 34 12.06 -11.21 -7.22
CA VAL A 34 11.60 -12.30 -6.37
C VAL A 34 12.50 -13.51 -6.57
N ASN A 35 12.93 -14.11 -5.46
CA ASN A 35 13.77 -15.32 -5.44
C ASN A 35 15.04 -15.23 -6.33
N PRO A 36 15.87 -14.18 -6.16
CA PRO A 36 17.09 -14.03 -6.94
C PRO A 36 17.97 -15.28 -6.86
N GLY A 37 18.37 -15.82 -8.02
CA GLY A 37 19.28 -16.97 -8.12
C GLY A 37 18.64 -18.34 -7.90
N CYS A 38 17.32 -18.43 -7.91
CA CYS A 38 16.57 -19.70 -7.83
C CYS A 38 15.86 -20.04 -9.15
N THR A 39 15.31 -21.25 -9.28
CA THR A 39 14.58 -21.68 -10.49
C THR A 39 13.32 -20.88 -10.80
N TYR A 40 12.80 -20.13 -9.82
CA TYR A 40 11.62 -19.27 -9.93
C TYR A 40 11.98 -17.79 -9.80
N ASP A 41 13.16 -17.42 -10.28
CA ASP A 41 13.63 -16.05 -10.34
C ASP A 41 12.80 -15.24 -11.36
N HIS A 42 12.16 -14.15 -10.89
CA HIS A 42 11.38 -13.27 -11.74
C HIS A 42 11.27 -11.86 -11.18
N HIS A 43 11.04 -10.90 -12.07
CA HIS A 43 10.69 -9.53 -11.69
C HIS A 43 9.29 -9.47 -11.10
N ARG A 44 9.15 -8.80 -9.95
CA ARG A 44 7.85 -8.54 -9.33
C ARG A 44 7.24 -7.29 -9.92
N ASP A 45 5.97 -7.33 -10.27
CA ASP A 45 5.17 -6.12 -10.35
C ASP A 45 5.18 -5.42 -8.98
N GLY A 46 5.55 -4.14 -8.96
CA GLY A 46 5.73 -3.35 -7.73
C GLY A 46 4.57 -3.45 -6.73
N PRO A 47 4.82 -3.19 -5.44
CA PRO A 47 3.87 -3.48 -4.37
C PRO A 47 2.52 -2.77 -4.58
N THR A 48 1.44 -3.52 -4.37
CA THR A 48 0.08 -3.00 -4.24
C THR A 48 -0.27 -2.78 -2.77
N GLY A 49 -1.29 -1.97 -2.46
CA GLY A 49 -1.68 -1.62 -1.08
C GLY A 49 -1.95 -2.81 -0.16
N THR A 50 -2.39 -3.97 -0.68
CA THR A 50 -2.46 -5.25 0.07
C THR A 50 -1.12 -5.72 0.65
N ASN A 51 0.01 -5.32 0.08
CA ASN A 51 1.36 -5.63 0.55
C ASN A 51 1.93 -4.56 1.51
N LEU A 52 1.19 -3.48 1.76
CA LEU A 52 1.65 -2.35 2.58
C LEU A 52 0.92 -2.31 3.92
N LEU A 53 -0.42 -2.31 3.88
CA LEU A 53 -1.27 -2.28 5.05
C LEU A 53 -2.40 -3.29 4.89
N THR A 54 -2.77 -3.94 5.99
CA THR A 54 -4.04 -4.66 6.08
C THR A 54 -5.22 -3.70 5.94
N ALA A 55 -6.40 -4.23 5.63
CA ALA A 55 -7.63 -3.43 5.53
C ALA A 55 -7.87 -2.58 6.79
N SER A 56 -7.68 -3.16 7.98
CA SER A 56 -7.86 -2.46 9.26
C SER A 56 -6.82 -1.38 9.51
N GLN A 57 -5.55 -1.60 9.11
CA GLN A 57 -4.51 -0.58 9.21
C GLN A 57 -4.77 0.58 8.24
N ALA A 58 -5.20 0.28 7.00
CA ALA A 58 -5.59 1.29 6.03
C ALA A 58 -6.79 2.12 6.51
N GLU A 59 -7.79 1.48 7.13
CA GLU A 59 -8.92 2.17 7.74
C GLU A 59 -8.47 3.12 8.85
N ALA A 60 -7.63 2.65 9.78
CA ALA A 60 -7.10 3.46 10.87
C ALA A 60 -6.30 4.67 10.34
N MET A 61 -5.48 4.45 9.31
CA MET A 61 -4.75 5.54 8.63
C MET A 61 -5.71 6.54 7.98
N ILE A 62 -6.73 6.09 7.24
CA ILE A 62 -7.72 7.00 6.62
C ILE A 62 -8.43 7.82 7.68
N ARG A 63 -8.87 7.20 8.78
CA ARG A 63 -9.52 7.91 9.89
C ARG A 63 -8.57 8.93 10.53
N HIS A 64 -7.29 8.60 10.68
CA HIS A 64 -6.27 9.53 11.17
C HIS A 64 -6.06 10.73 10.22
N LEU A 65 -5.99 10.50 8.91
CA LEU A 65 -5.83 11.59 7.92
C LEU A 65 -7.04 12.52 7.85
N MET A 66 -8.24 11.98 8.11
CA MET A 66 -9.48 12.74 8.09
C MET A 66 -9.81 13.41 9.42
N ASP A 67 -9.04 13.10 10.48
CA ASP A 67 -9.25 13.71 11.79
C ASP A 67 -8.99 15.22 11.71
N GLY A 68 -9.98 16.02 12.12
CA GLY A 68 -9.92 17.48 12.03
C GLY A 68 -10.17 18.10 10.64
N LEU A 69 -10.55 17.32 9.62
CA LEU A 69 -11.06 17.85 8.35
C LEU A 69 -12.58 18.08 8.46
N GLU A 70 -13.01 19.35 8.37
CA GLU A 70 -14.42 19.76 8.28
C GLU A 70 -15.04 19.42 6.91
#